data_AF-A0A840A441-F1
#
_entry.id   AF-A0A840A441-F1
#
_cell.length_a   1.000
_cell.length_b   1.000
_cell.length_c   1.000
_cell.angle_alpha   90.00
_cell.angle_beta   90.00
_cell.angle_gamma   90.00
#
_symmetry.space_group_name_H-M   'P 1'
#
loop_
_entity.id
_entity.type
_entity.pdbx_description
1 polymer ?
#
loop_
_entity_poly.entity_id
_entity_poly.type
_entity_poly.pdbx_seq_one_letter_code
_entity_poly.pdbx_strand_id
1 'polypeptide(L)'
;MQTIYDWVTVAIFGALIVLFLHRSTAQEEPKDNIYQYLPACIGCALANYVGNEGYGAAAFGIIVAVLAYVAYVLKPFNLKF
;
A
#
# COMPACT_ATOMS: atom_id res chain seq x y z
N MET A 1 11.72 13.16 2.53
CA MET A 1 12.42 12.48 1.42
C MET A 1 13.92 12.45 1.71
N GLN A 2 14.29 11.85 2.83
CA GLN A 2 15.65 11.77 3.36
C GLN A 2 16.13 10.31 3.47
N THR A 3 15.20 9.35 3.58
CA THR A 3 15.53 7.93 3.78
C THR A 3 14.99 7.03 2.67
N ILE A 4 15.52 5.81 2.56
CA ILE A 4 15.00 4.79 1.64
C ILE A 4 13.52 4.46 1.91
N TYR A 5 13.08 4.57 3.17
CA TYR A 5 11.70 4.33 3.57
C TYR A 5 10.75 5.36 2.97
N ASP A 6 11.15 6.64 2.89
CA ASP A 6 10.37 7.69 2.22
C ASP A 6 10.06 7.34 0.77
N TRP A 7 11.09 6.92 0.02
CA TRP A 7 10.93 6.56 -1.38
C TRP A 7 10.06 5.31 -1.57
N VAL A 8 10.25 4.30 -0.72
CA VAL A 8 9.47 3.05 -0.79
C VAL A 8 8.00 3.30 -0.44
N THR A 9 7.71 4.00 0.66
CA THR A 9 6.32 4.24 1.07
C THR A 9 5.61 5.17 0.09
N VAL A 10 6.29 6.17 -0.48
CA VAL A 10 5.73 7.03 -1.54
C VAL A 10 5.44 6.23 -2.80
N ALA A 11 6.33 5.32 -3.22
CA ALA A 11 6.09 4.46 -4.38
C ALA A 11 4.86 3.56 -4.18
N ILE A 12 4.71 2.97 -2.99
CA ILE A 12 3.53 2.15 -2.65
C ILE A 12 2.26 3.00 -2.63
N PHE A 13 2.30 4.19 -2.04
CA PHE A 13 1.19 5.13 -2.08
C PHE A 13 0.80 5.54 -3.50
N GLY A 14 1.78 5.86 -4.34
CA GLY A 14 1.55 6.19 -5.75
C GLY A 14 0.87 5.04 -6.48
N ALA A 15 1.34 3.80 -6.28
CA ALA A 15 0.72 2.62 -6.85
C ALA A 15 -0.72 2.42 -6.36
N LEU A 16 -1.00 2.64 -5.07
CA LEU A 16 -2.36 2.57 -4.51
C LEU A 16 -3.30 3.61 -5.13
N ILE A 17 -2.82 4.85 -5.33
CA ILE A 17 -3.60 5.92 -5.98
C ILE A 17 -3.88 5.54 -7.44
N VAL A 18 -2.89 5.07 -8.17
CA VAL A 18 -3.07 4.63 -9.56
C VAL A 18 -4.07 3.47 -9.65
N LEU A 19 -3.96 2.48 -8.75
CA LEU A 19 -4.89 1.36 -8.68
C LEU A 19 -6.32 1.84 -8.39
N PHE A 20 -6.48 2.72 -7.40
CA PHE A 20 -7.77 3.30 -7.03
C PHE A 20 -8.39 4.07 -8.20
N LEU A 21 -7.61 4.92 -8.87
CA LEU A 21 -8.08 5.68 -10.03
C LEU A 21 -8.47 4.76 -11.20
N HIS A 22 -7.63 3.77 -11.51
CA HIS A 22 -7.91 2.79 -12.55
C HIS A 22 -9.21 2.01 -12.28
N ARG A 23 -9.45 1.57 -11.03
CA ARG A 23 -10.70 0.89 -10.66
C ARG A 23 -11.89 1.82 -10.54
N SER A 24 -11.67 3.10 -10.25
CA SER A 24 -12.76 4.10 -10.20
C SER A 24 -13.28 4.44 -11.60
N THR A 25 -12.43 4.35 -12.62
CA THR A 25 -12.82 4.62 -14.02
C THR A 25 -13.15 3.35 -14.82
N ALA A 26 -12.76 2.17 -14.33
CA ALA A 26 -13.13 0.89 -14.94
C ALA A 26 -14.64 0.66 -14.88
N GLN A 27 -15.20 0.17 -15.99
CA GLN A 27 -16.63 -0.17 -16.08
C GLN A 27 -16.93 -1.58 -15.54
N GLU A 28 -15.91 -2.41 -15.34
CA GLU A 28 -16.02 -3.79 -14.87
C GLU A 28 -15.87 -3.90 -13.34
N GLU A 29 -16.60 -4.82 -12.71
CA GLU A 29 -16.45 -5.16 -11.28
C GLU A 29 -15.07 -5.81 -11.02
N PRO A 30 -14.41 -5.53 -9.87
CA PRO A 30 -15.00 -5.05 -8.62
C PRO A 30 -14.85 -3.55 -8.40
N LYS A 31 -15.97 -2.91 -8.01
CA LYS A 31 -15.96 -1.59 -7.36
C LYS A 31 -15.49 -1.77 -5.92
N ASP A 32 -14.19 -1.62 -5.69
CA ASP A 32 -13.68 -1.57 -4.33
C ASP A 32 -14.23 -0.35 -3.60
N ASN A 33 -14.60 -0.55 -2.33
CA ASN A 33 -14.88 0.58 -1.45
C ASN A 33 -13.58 1.29 -1.10
N ILE A 34 -13.59 2.63 -1.10
CA ILE A 34 -12.45 3.48 -0.70
C ILE A 34 -11.87 3.09 0.67
N TYR A 35 -12.73 2.59 1.57
CA TYR A 35 -12.33 2.11 2.89
C TYR A 35 -11.32 0.96 2.86
N GLN A 36 -11.26 0.17 1.79
CA GLN A 36 -10.28 -0.92 1.65
C GLN A 36 -8.86 -0.40 1.42
N TYR A 37 -8.71 0.82 0.89
CA TYR A 37 -7.41 1.45 0.66
C TYR A 37 -6.86 2.11 1.92
N LEU A 38 -7.74 2.52 2.85
CA LEU A 38 -7.37 3.22 4.07
C LEU A 38 -6.36 2.44 4.95
N PRO A 39 -6.53 1.13 5.21
CA PRO A 39 -5.55 0.34 5.97
C PRO A 39 -4.16 0.31 5.32
N ALA A 40 -4.10 0.19 3.99
CA ALA A 40 -2.84 0.19 3.27
C ALA A 40 -2.14 1.56 3.36
N CYS A 41 -2.91 2.65 3.26
CA CYS A 41 -2.42 4.01 3.46
C CYS A 41 -1.88 4.23 4.88
N ILE A 42 -2.63 3.82 5.91
CA ILE A 42 -2.20 3.93 7.31
C ILE A 42 -0.93 3.10 7.55
N GLY A 43 -0.87 1.88 7.01
CA GLY A 43 0.31 1.03 7.11
C GLY A 43 1.55 1.64 6.46
N CYS A 44 1.40 2.29 5.30
CA CYS A 44 2.51 3.02 4.67
C CYS A 44 2.98 4.21 5.51
N ALA A 45 2.05 4.97 6.10
CA ALA A 45 2.40 6.08 6.99
C ALA A 45 3.14 5.60 8.24
N LEU A 46 2.69 4.50 8.85
CA LEU A 46 3.35 3.88 10.00
C LEU A 46 4.73 3.33 9.66
N ALA A 47 4.87 2.63 8.52
CA ALA A 47 6.17 2.15 8.04
C ALA A 47 7.17 3.29 7.83
N ASN A 48 6.71 4.41 7.29
CA ASN A 48 7.53 5.59 7.06
C ASN A 48 8.01 6.19 8.40
N TYR A 49 7.09 6.43 9.32
CA TYR A 49 7.40 6.98 10.64
C TYR A 49 8.39 6.09 11.42
N VAL A 50 8.06 4.80 11.55
CA VAL A 50 8.88 3.83 12.29
C VAL A 50 10.25 3.63 11.64
N GLY A 51 10.32 3.62 10.31
CA GLY A 51 11.58 3.52 9.57
C GLY A 51 12.47 4.73 9.77
N ASN A 52 11.88 5.93 9.83
CA ASN A 52 12.62 7.17 10.04
C ASN A 52 13.09 7.35 11.50
N GLU A 53 12.42 6.73 12.47
CA GLU A 53 12.84 6.63 13.88
C GLU A 53 13.98 5.60 14.10
N GLY A 54 14.45 4.92 13.04
CA GLY A 54 15.59 3.99 13.10
C GLY A 54 15.22 2.51 13.31
N TYR A 55 13.93 2.18 13.43
CA TYR A 55 13.46 0.80 13.60
C TYR A 55 13.27 0.09 12.25
N GLY A 56 14.37 -0.07 11.50
CA GLY A 56 14.32 -0.59 10.13
C GLY A 56 13.67 -1.98 9.99
N ALA A 57 13.93 -2.90 10.93
CA ALA A 57 13.32 -4.24 10.90
C ALA A 57 11.80 -4.21 11.09
N ALA A 58 11.30 -3.34 11.99
CA ALA A 58 9.87 -3.16 12.20
C ALA A 58 9.21 -2.50 10.98
N ALA A 59 9.85 -1.46 10.42
CA ALA A 59 9.38 -0.79 9.20
C ALA A 59 9.27 -1.76 8.02
N PHE A 60 10.29 -2.61 7.82
CA PHE A 60 10.26 -3.65 6.80
C PHE A 60 9.10 -4.62 7.01
N GLY A 61 8.87 -5.09 8.25
CA GLY A 61 7.73 -5.94 8.59
C GLY A 61 6.38 -5.29 8.25
N ILE A 62 6.22 -4.00 8.54
CA ILE A 62 5.00 -3.25 8.21
C ILE A 62 4.82 -3.13 6.69
N ILE A 63 5.89 -2.84 5.94
CA ILE A 63 5.83 -2.77 4.46
C ILE A 63 5.39 -4.12 3.88
N VAL A 64 5.98 -5.22 4.33
CA VAL A 64 5.60 -6.57 3.88
C VAL A 64 4.14 -6.87 4.22
N ALA A 65 3.67 -6.50 5.42
CA ALA A 65 2.27 -6.67 5.81
C ALA A 65 1.32 -5.85 4.92
N VAL A 66 1.69 -4.61 4.59
CA VAL A 66 0.91 -3.77 3.65
C VAL A 66 0.84 -4.42 2.28
N LEU A 67 1.98 -4.87 1.73
CA LEU A 67 2.01 -5.54 0.43
C LEU A 67 1.17 -6.82 0.42
N ALA A 68 1.22 -7.61 1.49
CA ALA A 68 0.38 -8.80 1.64
C ALA A 68 -1.11 -8.45 1.70
N TYR A 69 -1.48 -7.41 2.45
CA TYR A 69 -2.85 -6.90 2.49
C TYR A 69 -3.32 -6.43 1.11
N VAL A 70 -2.50 -5.67 0.38
CA VAL A 70 -2.81 -5.22 -0.98
C VAL A 70 -2.99 -6.42 -1.91
N ALA A 71 -2.11 -7.40 -1.86
CA ALA A 71 -2.20 -8.61 -2.69
C ALA A 71 -3.46 -9.44 -2.38
N TYR A 72 -3.84 -9.58 -1.11
CA TYR A 72 -4.93 -10.46 -0.68
C TYR A 72 -6.32 -9.79 -0.72
N VAL A 73 -6.39 -8.52 -0.31
CA VAL A 73 -7.66 -7.77 -0.20
C VAL A 73 -7.95 -7.01 -1.47
N LEU A 74 -7.00 -6.19 -1.94
CA LEU A 74 -7.20 -5.40 -3.17
C LEU A 74 -7.00 -6.27 -4.41
N LYS A 75 -6.18 -7.33 -4.38
CA LYS A 75 -5.96 -8.25 -5.52
C LYS A 75 -5.69 -7.51 -6.83
N PRO A 76 -4.71 -6.60 -6.91
CA PRO A 76 -4.45 -5.78 -8.10
C PRO A 76 -4.22 -6.60 -9.37
N PHE A 77 -3.62 -7.79 -9.25
CA PHE A 77 -3.20 -8.63 -10.38
C PHE A 77 -4.09 -9.87 -10.60
N ASN A 78 -5.25 -9.95 -9.95
CA ASN A 78 -6.11 -11.15 -9.96
C ASN A 78 -5.31 -12.46 -9.73
N LEU A 79 -4.31 -12.41 -8.83
CA LEU A 79 -3.44 -13.53 -8.51
C LEU A 79 -4.30 -14.65 -7.90
N LYS A 80 -4.50 -15.73 -8.66
CA LYS A 80 -5.07 -16.98 -8.17
C LYS A 80 -4.00 -17.70 -7.36
N PHE A 81 -4.04 -17.55 -6.04
CA PHE A 81 -3.32 -18.43 -5.11
C PHE A 81 -4.23 -19.59 -4.71
#